data_AF-A0AAT9FLB2-F1
#
_entry.id   AF-A0AAT9FLB2-F1
#
_cell.length_a   1.000
_cell.length_b   1.000
_cell.length_c   1.000
_cell.angle_alpha   90.00
_cell.angle_beta   90.00
_cell.angle_gamma   90.00
#
_symmetry.space_group_name_H-M   'P 1'
#
loop_
_entity.id
_entity.type
_entity.pdbx_description
1 polymer ?
#
loop_
_entity_poly.entity_id
_entity_poly.type
_entity_poly.pdbx_seq_one_letter_code
_entity_poly.pdbx_strand_id
1 'polypeptide(L)'
;MPAKKKKNDKPLVGKALIKEVNRRIRVARSYWDAHNNRACRGEREKAMALYETLTKEQREQVPQTLRVWLRYRSEKYFGEHRTKPGK
;
A
#
# COMPACT_ATOMS: atom_id res chain seq x y z
N MET A 1 -23.56 -0.49 15.55
CA MET A 1 -23.01 -1.87 15.48
C MET A 1 -21.56 -1.82 15.02
N PRO A 2 -20.53 -1.89 15.89
CA PRO A 2 -19.15 -1.99 15.39
C PRO A 2 -18.90 -3.42 14.88
N ALA A 3 -18.63 -3.56 13.59
CA ALA A 3 -18.34 -4.85 12.97
C ALA A 3 -17.11 -5.49 13.63
N LYS A 4 -17.27 -6.70 14.20
CA LYS A 4 -16.19 -7.51 14.77
C LYS A 4 -15.08 -7.68 13.73
N LYS A 5 -13.92 -7.07 13.97
CA LYS A 5 -12.70 -7.30 13.18
C LYS A 5 -12.22 -8.73 13.44
N LYS A 6 -12.57 -9.67 12.56
CA LYS A 6 -11.96 -11.01 12.54
C LYS A 6 -10.49 -10.83 12.13
N LYS A 7 -9.56 -10.97 13.09
CA LYS A 7 -8.13 -11.13 12.81
C LYS A 7 -7.97 -12.49 12.15
N ASN A 8 -7.84 -12.51 10.83
CA ASN A 8 -7.49 -13.73 10.10
C ASN A 8 -5.96 -13.80 10.04
N ASP A 9 -5.37 -14.56 10.96
CA ASP A 9 -3.94 -14.93 11.01
C ASP A 9 -3.55 -15.97 9.93
N LYS A 10 -4.37 -16.12 8.89
CA LYS A 10 -4.03 -17.01 7.76
C LYS A 10 -3.10 -16.25 6.81
N PRO A 11 -2.07 -16.91 6.24
CA PRO A 11 -1.29 -16.31 5.17
C PRO A 11 -2.24 -15.85 4.07
N LEU A 12 -2.13 -14.58 3.68
CA LEU A 12 -2.96 -14.01 2.64
C LEU A 12 -2.51 -14.64 1.30
N VAL A 13 -3.32 -15.53 0.75
CA VAL A 13 -3.02 -16.21 -0.52
C VAL A 13 -4.00 -15.79 -1.60
N GLY A 14 -3.51 -15.65 -2.83
CA GLY A 14 -4.32 -15.39 -4.03
C GLY A 14 -5.16 -14.11 -3.94
N LYS A 15 -6.48 -14.24 -4.11
CA LYS A 15 -7.42 -13.11 -4.11
C LYS A 15 -7.43 -12.31 -2.79
N ALA A 16 -7.12 -12.95 -1.66
CA ALA A 16 -7.05 -12.27 -0.36
C ALA A 16 -5.85 -11.32 -0.29
N LEU A 17 -4.69 -11.74 -0.84
CA LEU A 17 -3.50 -10.92 -0.95
C LEU A 17 -3.74 -9.68 -1.82
N ILE A 18 -4.37 -9.86 -2.98
CA ILE A 18 -4.73 -8.75 -3.89
C ILE A 18 -5.64 -7.75 -3.18
N LYS A 19 -6.65 -8.23 -2.45
CA LYS A 19 -7.55 -7.36 -1.69
C LYS A 19 -6.82 -6.58 -0.59
N GLU A 20 -5.89 -7.21 0.11
CA GLU A 20 -5.10 -6.54 1.14
C GLU A 20 -4.14 -5.51 0.54
N VAL A 21 -3.46 -5.83 -0.56
CA VAL A 21 -2.62 -4.88 -1.30
C VAL A 21 -3.44 -3.65 -1.71
N ASN A 22 -4.60 -3.87 -2.35
CA ASN A 22 -5.51 -2.78 -2.72
C ASN A 22 -5.94 -1.94 -1.51
N ARG A 23 -6.25 -2.59 -0.39
CA ARG A 23 -6.63 -1.89 0.85
C ARG A 23 -5.48 -1.03 1.38
N ARG A 24 -4.26 -1.58 1.46
CA ARG A 24 -3.06 -0.88 1.92
C ARG A 24 -2.74 0.33 1.06
N ILE A 25 -2.80 0.21 -0.28
CA ILE A 25 -2.56 1.35 -1.18
C ILE A 25 -3.61 2.44 -0.96
N ARG A 26 -4.89 2.09 -0.79
CA ARG A 26 -5.95 3.07 -0.49
C ARG A 26 -5.74 3.77 0.85
N VAL A 27 -5.31 3.04 1.88
CA VAL A 27 -4.99 3.62 3.19
C VAL A 27 -3.81 4.57 3.07
N ALA A 28 -2.73 4.19 2.37
CA ALA A 28 -1.60 5.07 2.11
C ALA A 28 -2.04 6.35 1.39
N ARG A 29 -2.92 6.24 0.37
CA ARG A 29 -3.53 7.39 -0.31
C ARG A 29 -4.35 8.27 0.62
N SER A 30 -5.16 7.69 1.51
CA SER A 30 -5.92 8.51 2.48
C SER A 30 -5.02 9.29 3.43
N TYR A 31 -3.87 8.72 3.83
CA TYR A 31 -2.90 9.45 4.63
C TYR A 31 -2.16 10.52 3.83
N TRP A 32 -1.91 10.28 2.54
CA TRP A 32 -1.40 11.28 1.63
C TRP A 32 -2.36 12.47 1.50
N ASP A 33 -3.64 12.21 1.25
CA ASP A 33 -4.67 13.24 1.10
C ASP A 33 -4.85 14.02 2.42
N ALA A 34 -4.70 13.35 3.57
CA ALA A 34 -4.69 13.96 4.90
C ALA A 34 -3.36 14.65 5.27
N HIS A 35 -2.38 14.74 4.35
CA HIS A 35 -1.04 15.29 4.58
C HIS A 35 -0.25 14.64 5.73
N ASN A 36 -0.66 13.44 6.17
CA ASN A 36 0.03 12.66 7.18
C ASN A 36 1.14 11.80 6.54
N ASN A 37 2.21 12.48 6.13
CA ASN A 37 3.31 11.88 5.38
C ASN A 37 4.04 10.76 6.12
N ARG A 38 4.10 10.82 7.45
CA ARG A 38 4.71 9.77 8.28
C ARG A 38 3.92 8.46 8.18
N ALA A 39 2.59 8.52 8.36
CA ALA A 39 1.73 7.34 8.24
C ALA A 39 1.66 6.84 6.79
N CYS A 40 1.59 7.76 5.82
CA CYS A 40 1.61 7.43 4.39
C CYS A 40 2.86 6.63 4.01
N ARG A 41 4.05 7.04 4.47
CA ARG A 41 5.31 6.32 4.21
C ARG A 41 5.26 4.88 4.74
N GLY A 42 4.83 4.70 5.99
CA GLY A 42 4.77 3.37 6.60
C GLY A 42 3.77 2.43 5.92
N GLU A 43 2.60 2.93 5.49
CA GLU A 43 1.64 2.11 4.77
C GLU A 43 2.05 1.86 3.30
N ARG A 44 2.75 2.81 2.66
CA ARG A 44 3.36 2.61 1.34
C ARG A 44 4.38 1.48 1.38
N GLU A 45 5.28 1.48 2.35
CA GLU A 45 6.31 0.44 2.49
C GLU A 45 5.71 -0.96 2.64
N LYS A 46 4.69 -1.10 3.50
CA LYS A 46 3.93 -2.36 3.64
C LYS A 46 3.21 -2.74 2.35
N ALA A 47 2.63 -1.77 1.64
CA ALA A 47 1.95 -2.00 0.37
C ALA A 47 2.94 -2.47 -0.71
N MET A 48 4.13 -1.88 -0.79
CA MET A 48 5.20 -2.28 -1.70
C MET A 48 5.69 -3.69 -1.41
N ALA A 49 6.00 -4.01 -0.15
CA ALA A 49 6.44 -5.34 0.25
C ALA A 49 5.42 -6.42 -0.16
N LEU A 50 4.13 -6.19 0.08
CA LEU A 50 3.07 -7.13 -0.37
C LEU A 50 2.92 -7.15 -1.90
N TYR A 51 3.03 -5.99 -2.57
CA TYR A 51 2.88 -5.91 -4.02
C TYR A 51 4.01 -6.66 -4.76
N GLU A 52 5.22 -6.65 -4.22
CA GLU A 52 6.37 -7.37 -4.79
C GLU A 52 6.17 -8.89 -4.73
N THR A 53 5.47 -9.40 -3.73
CA THR A 53 5.11 -10.83 -3.64
C THR A 53 4.02 -11.27 -4.63
N LEU A 54 3.29 -10.35 -5.25
CA LEU A 54 2.26 -10.68 -6.25
C LEU A 54 2.89 -11.16 -7.56
N THR A 55 2.32 -12.20 -8.16
CA THR A 55 2.64 -12.62 -9.54
C THR A 55 2.16 -11.60 -10.57
N LYS A 56 2.65 -11.68 -11.80
CA LYS A 56 2.26 -10.76 -12.90
C LYS A 56 0.74 -10.71 -13.10
N GLU A 57 0.10 -11.88 -13.15
CA GLU A 57 -1.35 -12.05 -13.30
C GLU A 57 -2.14 -11.42 -12.14
N GLN A 58 -1.62 -11.53 -10.91
CA GLN A 58 -2.25 -10.93 -9.74
C GLN A 58 -2.08 -9.41 -9.71
N ARG A 59 -0.95 -8.88 -10.21
CA ARG A 59 -0.73 -7.44 -10.36
C ARG A 59 -1.66 -6.82 -11.40
N GLU A 60 -2.05 -7.56 -12.44
CA GLU A 60 -3.03 -7.07 -13.43
C GLU A 60 -4.42 -6.87 -12.82
N GLN A 61 -4.78 -7.66 -11.81
CA GLN A 61 -6.02 -7.50 -11.05
C GLN A 61 -6.01 -6.28 -10.10
N VAL A 62 -4.84 -5.68 -9.84
CA VAL A 62 -4.74 -4.42 -9.10
C VAL A 62 -5.13 -3.27 -10.02
N PRO A 63 -6.10 -2.41 -9.63
CA PRO A 63 -6.50 -1.25 -10.43
C PRO A 63 -5.30 -0.40 -10.85
N GLN A 64 -5.24 -0.03 -12.13
CA GLN A 64 -4.11 0.72 -12.71
C GLN A 64 -3.82 2.01 -11.93
N THR A 65 -4.84 2.72 -11.48
CA THR A 65 -4.69 3.94 -10.65
C THR A 65 -3.90 3.69 -9.37
N LEU A 66 -4.10 2.53 -8.72
CA LEU A 66 -3.37 2.16 -7.51
C LEU A 66 -1.92 1.76 -7.83
N ARG A 67 -1.69 1.04 -8.94
CA ARG A 67 -0.35 0.68 -9.41
C ARG A 67 0.49 1.91 -9.76
N VAL A 68 -0.07 2.85 -10.52
CA VAL A 68 0.61 4.10 -10.91
C VAL A 68 0.90 4.95 -9.67
N TRP A 69 -0.05 5.06 -8.74
CA TRP A 69 0.19 5.79 -7.50
C TRP A 69 1.33 5.15 -6.69
N LEU A 70 1.31 3.83 -6.52
CA LEU A 70 2.29 3.10 -5.73
C LEU A 70 3.69 3.18 -6.35
N ARG A 71 3.84 3.03 -7.68
CA ARG A 71 5.16 3.05 -8.34
C ARG A 71 5.69 4.43 -8.65
N TYR A 72 4.86 5.35 -9.13
CA TYR A 72 5.33 6.63 -9.66
C TYR A 72 5.14 7.77 -8.66
N ARG A 73 3.91 7.94 -8.16
CA ARG A 73 3.59 9.05 -7.26
C ARG A 73 4.28 8.88 -5.91
N SER A 74 4.22 7.68 -5.33
CA SER A 74 4.84 7.44 -4.03
C SER A 74 6.37 7.54 -4.10
N GLU A 75 7.00 7.06 -5.17
CA GLU A 75 8.45 7.14 -5.36
C GLU A 75 8.92 8.59 -5.41
N LYS A 76 8.25 9.45 -6.18
CA LYS A 76 8.59 10.88 -6.29
C LYS A 76 8.66 11.59 -4.92
N TYR A 77 7.82 11.20 -3.97
CA TYR A 77 7.69 11.86 -2.67
C TYR A 77 8.32 11.10 -1.49
N PHE A 78 8.53 9.80 -1.61
CA PHE A 78 9.02 8.93 -0.53
C PHE A 78 10.24 8.08 -0.91
N GLY A 79 10.77 8.21 -2.13
CA GLY A 79 11.96 7.50 -2.59
C GLY A 79 13.23 7.94 -1.84
N GLU A 80 14.27 7.11 -1.96
CA GLU A 80 15.55 7.26 -1.24
C GLU A 80 16.30 8.55 -1.60
N HIS A 81 16.00 9.15 -2.76
CA HIS A 81 16.54 10.44 -3.20
C HIS A 81 16.03 11.63 -2.38
N ARG A 82 15.02 11.46 -1.52
CA ARG A 82 14.58 12.52 -0.61
C ARG A 82 15.28 12.41 0.73
N THR A 83 15.99 13.48 1.09
CA THR A 83 16.57 13.68 2.41
C THR A 83 15.51 13.43 3.47
N LYS A 84 15.77 12.47 4.37
CA LYS A 84 14.87 12.22 5.51
C LYS A 84 14.70 13.54 6.25
N PRO A 85 13.47 13.97 6.61
CA PRO A 85 13.30 15.15 7.44
C PRO A 85 14.15 14.95 8.69
N GLY A 86 15.01 15.93 8.97
CA GLY A 86 16.05 15.87 10.00
C GLY A 86 15.49 15.41 11.34
N LYS A 87 16.30 14.65 12.07
CA LYS A 87 16.04 14.28 13.47
C LYS A 87 15.99 15.53 14.34
#